data_AF-A0A5M3XFX7-F1
#
_entry.id   AF-A0A5M3XFX7-F1
#
_cell.length_a   1.000
_cell.length_b   1.000
_cell.length_c   1.000
_cell.angle_alpha   90.00
_cell.angle_beta   90.00
_cell.angle_gamma   90.00
#
_symmetry.space_group_name_H-M   'P 1'
#
loop_
_entity.id
_entity.type
_entity.pdbx_description
1 polymer ?
#
loop_
_entity_poly.entity_id
_entity_poly.type
_entity_poly.pdbx_seq_one_letter_code
_entity_poly.pdbx_strand_id
1 'polypeptide(L)' 'MASIPARTHSCHRRTSCAETARAAELFALVESGELVVRIGARYPLAAAAKAHADIESRATTGKLLLVP' A
#
# COMPACT_ATOMS: atom_id res chain seq x y z
N MET A 1 5.12 -16.74 28.41
CA MET A 1 5.55 -17.66 27.32
C MET A 1 4.92 -17.17 26.01
N ALA A 2 5.40 -16.04 25.48
CA ALA A 2 4.92 -15.45 24.24
C ALA A 2 6.01 -15.63 23.18
N SER A 3 5.86 -16.65 22.35
CA SER A 3 6.75 -16.88 21.21
C SER A 3 6.27 -16.00 20.06
N ILE A 4 7.07 -15.01 19.69
CA ILE A 4 6.89 -14.19 18.49
C ILE A 4 7.87 -14.73 17.44
N PRO A 5 7.44 -15.44 16.39
CA PRO A 5 8.27 -15.66 15.21
C PRO A 5 7.76 -14.72 14.09
N ALA A 6 8.56 -14.14 13.21
CA ALA A 6 9.99 -14.15 13.03
C ALA A 6 10.34 -12.82 12.34
N ARG A 7 11.36 -12.13 12.86
CA ARG A 7 12.10 -11.13 12.08
C ARG A 7 13.10 -11.89 11.24
N THR A 8 12.91 -11.92 9.93
CA THR A 8 14.04 -12.11 9.03
C THR A 8 13.78 -11.27 7.79
N HIS A 9 14.51 -10.16 7.77
CA HIS A 9 14.61 -9.22 6.67
C HIS A 9 15.49 -9.86 5.57
N SER A 10 15.20 -9.48 4.32
CA SER A 10 15.92 -9.78 3.07
C SER A 10 15.39 -10.96 2.24
N CYS A 11 14.48 -10.63 1.32
CA CYS A 11 14.31 -11.36 0.07
C CYS A 11 14.44 -10.34 -1.08
N HIS A 12 15.58 -10.33 -1.77
CA HIS A 12 15.89 -9.30 -2.76
C HIS A 12 15.47 -9.65 -4.21
N ARG A 13 15.25 -10.92 -4.57
CA ARG A 13 14.60 -11.24 -5.85
C ARG A 13 14.22 -12.73 -5.93
N ARG A 14 12.96 -13.00 -6.30
CA ARG A 14 12.34 -14.24 -6.83
C ARG A 14 11.28 -15.00 -5.97
N THR A 15 10.81 -14.50 -4.83
CA THR A 15 9.91 -15.28 -3.94
C THR A 15 8.52 -14.69 -3.82
N SER A 16 7.57 -15.10 -4.67
CA SER A 16 6.16 -14.66 -4.57
C SER A 16 5.42 -15.27 -3.38
N CYS A 17 5.87 -16.41 -2.86
CA CYS A 17 5.11 -17.18 -1.87
C CYS A 17 5.03 -16.51 -0.48
N ALA A 18 6.05 -15.77 -0.04
CA ALA A 18 5.97 -15.01 1.20
C ALA A 18 5.09 -13.75 1.07
N GLU A 19 5.06 -13.16 -0.13
CA GLU A 19 4.25 -11.97 -0.43
C GLU A 19 2.77 -12.29 -0.51
N THR A 20 2.38 -13.44 -1.09
CA THR A 20 0.96 -13.81 -1.20
C THR A 20 0.31 -14.00 0.16
N ALA A 21 0.99 -14.63 1.12
CA ALA A 21 0.45 -14.85 2.47
C ALA A 21 0.22 -13.51 3.20
N ARG A 22 1.21 -12.60 3.14
CA ARG A 22 1.09 -11.27 3.76
C ARG A 22 0.05 -10.40 3.07
N ALA A 23 -0.03 -10.47 1.74
CA ALA A 23 -1.06 -9.78 0.98
C ALA A 23 -2.45 -10.30 1.34
N ALA A 24 -2.62 -11.61 1.48
CA ALA A 24 -3.89 -12.22 1.88
C ALA A 24 -4.35 -11.76 3.27
N GLU A 25 -3.45 -11.72 4.25
CA GLU A 25 -3.75 -11.14 5.58
C GLU A 25 -4.17 -9.66 5.47
N LEU A 26 -3.47 -8.88 4.65
CA LEU A 26 -3.76 -7.47 4.43
C LEU A 26 -5.14 -7.26 3.77
N PHE A 27 -5.50 -8.08 2.80
CA PHE A 27 -6.81 -8.03 2.17
C PHE A 27 -7.92 -8.51 3.10
N ALA A 28 -7.67 -9.52 3.94
CA ALA A 28 -8.62 -9.95 4.96
C ALA A 28 -8.93 -8.82 5.96
N LEU A 29 -7.94 -7.99 6.31
CA LEU A 29 -8.15 -6.79 7.15
C LEU A 29 -8.96 -5.69 6.45
N VAL A 30 -8.86 -5.59 5.11
CA VAL A 30 -9.70 -4.68 4.33
C VAL A 30 -11.13 -5.20 4.25
N GLU A 31 -11.31 -6.50 4.03
CA GLU A 31 -12.62 -7.17 4.01
C GLU A 31 -13.32 -7.13 5.37
N SER A 32 -12.57 -7.29 6.47
CA SER A 32 -13.11 -7.17 7.83
C SER A 32 -13.47 -5.73 8.21
N GLY A 33 -13.05 -4.74 7.41
CA GLY A 33 -13.26 -3.32 7.66
C GLY A 33 -12.35 -2.73 8.74
N GLU A 34 -11.43 -3.51 9.31
CA GLU A 34 -10.44 -3.05 10.28
C GLU A 34 -9.40 -2.12 9.63
N LEU A 35 -9.14 -2.32 8.34
CA LEU A 35 -8.27 -1.46 7.54
C LEU A 35 -9.06 -0.62 6.53
N VAL A 36 -9.36 0.62 6.91
CA VAL A 36 -10.02 1.60 6.03
C VAL A 36 -8.99 2.38 5.21
N VAL A 37 -8.96 2.15 3.90
CA VAL A 37 -8.10 2.89 2.98
C VAL A 37 -8.74 4.22 2.57
N ARG A 38 -8.15 5.34 3.00
CA ARG A 38 -8.58 6.69 2.61
C ARG A 38 -7.91 7.10 1.29
N ILE A 39 -8.73 7.42 0.29
CA ILE A 39 -8.29 7.97 -0.99
C ILE A 39 -8.36 9.50 -0.88
N GLY A 40 -7.19 10.15 -0.90
CA GLY A 40 -7.07 11.60 -0.74
C GLY A 40 -7.41 12.37 -2.02
N ALA A 41 -7.00 11.85 -3.18
CA ALA A 41 -7.37 12.41 -4.48
C ALA A 41 -7.21 11.37 -5.61
N ARG A 42 -7.87 11.66 -6.73
CA ARG A 42 -7.80 10.89 -7.98
C ARG A 42 -7.34 11.82 -9.09
N TYR A 43 -6.37 11.38 -9.87
CA TYR A 43 -5.85 12.12 -11.01
C TYR A 43 -5.99 11.25 -12.26
N PRO A 44 -6.27 11.84 -13.43
CA PRO A 44 -6.11 11.11 -14.69
C PRO A 44 -4.63 10.71 -14.87
N LEU A 45 -4.36 9.59 -15.51
CA LEU A 45 -3.00 9.10 -15.76
C LEU A 45 -2.12 10.17 -16.45
N ALA A 46 -2.72 10.93 -17.38
CA ALA A 46 -2.06 12.06 -18.05
C ALA A 46 -1.56 13.15 -17.10
N ALA A 47 -2.14 13.27 -15.90
CA ALA A 47 -1.76 14.25 -14.88
C ALA A 47 -0.85 13.65 -13.79
N ALA A 48 -0.16 12.53 -14.06
CA ALA A 48 0.76 11.90 -13.10
C ALA A 48 1.80 12.89 -12.55
N ALA A 49 2.37 13.76 -13.39
CA ALA A 49 3.33 14.78 -12.96
C ALA A 49 2.75 15.72 -11.89
N LYS A 50 1.47 16.10 -12.02
CA LYS A 50 0.77 16.91 -11.02
C LYS A 50 0.53 16.14 -9.73
N ALA A 51 0.14 14.87 -9.83
CA ALA A 51 -0.02 14.01 -8.66
C ALA A 51 1.30 13.91 -7.85
N HIS A 52 2.45 13.83 -8.53
CA HIS A 52 3.77 13.84 -7.88
C HIS A 52 4.06 15.18 -7.19
N ALA A 53 3.84 16.31 -7.88
CA ALA A 53 4.03 17.64 -7.28
C ALA A 53 3.13 17.86 -6.03
N ASP A 54 1.90 17.36 -6.08
CA ASP A 54 0.92 17.45 -4.98
C ASP A 54 1.29 16.53 -3.78
N ILE A 55 2.07 15.47 -4.01
CA ILE A 55 2.68 14.65 -2.95
C ILE A 55 3.88 15.38 -2.34
N GLU A 56 4.77 15.91 -3.18
CA GLU A 56 6.01 16.56 -2.75
C GLU A 56 5.73 17.82 -1.93
N SER A 57 4.71 18.59 -2.31
CA SER A 57 4.24 19.76 -1.58
C SER A 57 3.49 19.43 -0.28
N ARG A 58 3.22 18.15 -0.01
CA ARG A 58 2.36 17.66 1.10
C ARG A 58 0.93 18.25 1.06
N ALA A 59 0.47 18.67 -0.11
CA ALA A 59 -0.89 19.17 -0.30
C ALA A 59 -1.95 18.06 -0.19
N THR A 60 -1.54 16.81 -0.38
CA THR A 60 -2.41 15.64 -0.30
C THR A 60 -2.09 14.78 0.92
N THR A 61 -3.11 14.25 1.57
CA THR A 61 -2.97 13.30 2.69
C THR A 61 -3.63 11.98 2.31
N GLY A 62 -2.93 10.88 2.52
CA GLY A 62 -3.41 9.54 2.20
C GLY A 62 -2.98 9.06 0.82
N LYS A 63 -3.77 8.15 0.22
CA LYS A 63 -3.42 7.53 -1.06
C LYS A 63 -3.93 8.35 -2.25
N LEU A 64 -3.11 8.49 -3.27
CA LEU A 64 -3.51 9.02 -4.58
C LEU A 64 -3.72 7.88 -5.57
N LEU A 65 -4.75 7.99 -6.39
CA LEU A 65 -5.01 7.03 -7.47
C LEU A 65 -4.85 7.72 -8.83
N LEU A 66 -4.13 7.05 -9.73
CA LEU A 66 -4.11 7.37 -11.14
C LEU A 66 -5.17 6.54 -11.84
N VAL A 67 -6.10 7.21 -12.51
CA VAL A 67 -7.18 6.58 -13.27
C VAL A 67 -6.83 6.69 -14.76
N PRO A 68 -6.81 5.57 -15.51
CA PRO A 68 -6.55 5.59 -16.94
C PRO A 68 -7.63 6.34 -17.72
#